data_AF-A0A1G5QA77-F1
#
_entry.id   AF-A0A1G5QA77-F1
#
_cell.length_a   1.000
_cell.length_b   1.000
_cell.length_c   1.000
_cell.angle_alpha   90.00
_cell.angle_beta   90.00
_cell.angle_gamma   90.00
#
_symmetry.space_group_name_H-M   'P 1'
#
loop_
_entity.id
_entity.type
_entity.pdbx_description
1 polymer ?
#
loop_
_entity_poly.entity_id
_entity_poly.type
_entity_poly.pdbx_seq_one_letter_code
_entity_poly.pdbx_strand_id
1 'polypeptide(L)'
;MIIASKFGIGQQVRHKLLGYLGVIVDIDVEYSLDQPQEDDIASNATLRSAPWYHVVMEDDNGQPVHTYLAEAQLAYETSDEHPEQPSLDELAESIRNQLLAPRLRN
;
A
#
# COMPACT_ATOMS: atom_id res chain seq x y z
N MET A 1 -16.37 -0.98 -16.57
CA MET A 1 -15.06 -1.65 -16.52
C MET A 1 -14.86 -2.09 -15.08
N ILE A 2 -14.59 -3.36 -14.82
CA ILE A 2 -14.26 -3.82 -13.46
C ILE A 2 -12.74 -3.63 -13.28
N ILE A 3 -12.34 -2.68 -12.44
CA ILE A 3 -10.93 -2.53 -12.08
C ILE A 3 -10.69 -3.52 -10.93
N ALA A 4 -10.00 -4.62 -11.22
CA ALA A 4 -9.63 -5.61 -10.22
C ALA A 4 -8.31 -5.18 -9.55
N SER A 5 -8.34 -5.06 -8.23
CA SER A 5 -7.16 -4.78 -7.41
C SER A 5 -6.31 -6.05 -7.26
N LYS A 6 -5.00 -5.99 -7.47
CA LYS A 6 -4.09 -7.12 -7.19
C LYS A 6 -3.82 -7.30 -5.71
N PHE A 7 -3.88 -6.23 -4.93
CA PHE A 7 -3.55 -6.25 -3.51
C PHE A 7 -4.74 -5.78 -2.67
N GLY A 8 -4.80 -6.19 -1.41
CA GLY A 8 -5.89 -5.85 -0.48
C GLY A 8 -5.43 -4.99 0.70
N ILE A 9 -6.38 -4.29 1.32
CA ILE A 9 -6.13 -3.55 2.57
C ILE A 9 -5.74 -4.53 3.69
N GLY A 10 -4.69 -4.19 4.45
CA GLY A 10 -4.08 -5.03 5.48
C GLY A 10 -3.09 -6.08 4.96
N GLN A 11 -2.84 -6.10 3.66
CA GLN A 11 -1.84 -6.97 3.05
C GLN A 11 -0.44 -6.34 3.15
N GLN A 12 0.54 -7.17 3.52
CA GLN A 12 1.95 -6.81 3.42
C GLN A 12 2.46 -6.94 1.98
N VAL A 13 3.24 -5.96 1.56
CA VAL A 13 3.81 -5.82 0.21
C VAL A 13 5.23 -5.29 0.29
N ARG A 14 5.97 -5.40 -0.81
CA ARG A 14 7.26 -4.73 -0.97
C ARG A 14 7.21 -3.67 -2.05
N HIS A 15 7.95 -2.58 -1.83
CA HIS A 15 8.30 -1.69 -2.93
C HIS A 15 9.18 -2.45 -3.93
N LYS A 16 8.71 -2.60 -5.16
CA LYS A 16 9.30 -3.48 -6.18
C LYS A 16 10.76 -3.16 -6.52
N LEU A 17 11.13 -1.88 -6.50
CA LEU A 17 12.51 -1.44 -6.78
C LEU A 17 13.41 -1.43 -5.54
N LEU A 18 12.98 -0.77 -4.46
CA LEU A 18 13.78 -0.54 -3.26
C LEU A 18 13.75 -1.71 -2.25
N GLY A 19 12.76 -2.60 -2.36
CA GLY A 19 12.62 -3.76 -1.48
C GLY A 19 12.03 -3.47 -0.10
N TYR A 20 11.71 -2.22 0.23
CA TYR A 20 11.09 -1.83 1.51
C TYR A 20 9.78 -2.57 1.75
N LEU A 21 9.63 -3.11 2.95
CA LEU A 21 8.38 -3.71 3.44
C LEU A 21 7.36 -2.61 3.72
N GLY A 22 6.10 -2.89 3.43
CA GLY A 22 4.99 -2.03 3.78
C GLY A 22 3.66 -2.75 3.89
N VAL A 23 2.66 -2.04 4.41
CA VAL A 23 1.29 -2.52 4.61
C VAL A 23 0.34 -1.60 3.86
N ILE A 24 -0.54 -2.18 3.06
CA ILE A 24 -1.58 -1.43 2.36
C ILE A 24 -2.65 -1.00 3.37
N VAL A 25 -2.91 0.30 3.46
CA VAL A 25 -3.89 0.86 4.39
C VAL A 25 -5.15 1.38 3.69
N ASP A 26 -5.05 1.72 2.41
CA ASP A 26 -6.19 2.13 1.58
C ASP A 26 -5.90 1.92 0.08
N ILE A 27 -6.97 1.95 -0.73
CA ILE A 27 -6.91 1.73 -2.19
C ILE A 27 -7.80 2.73 -2.91
N ASP A 28 -7.19 3.50 -3.80
CA ASP A 28 -7.89 4.36 -4.74
C ASP A 28 -7.99 3.68 -6.10
N VAL A 29 -9.19 3.68 -6.68
CA VAL A 29 -9.45 3.06 -7.99
C VAL A 29 -8.70 3.79 -9.11
N GLU A 30 -8.45 5.08 -8.94
CA GLU A 30 -7.73 5.95 -9.84
C GLU A 30 -6.84 6.90 -9.02
N TYR A 31 -5.84 7.53 -9.64
CA TYR A 31 -5.01 8.50 -8.93
C TYR A 31 -5.82 9.69 -8.40
N SER A 32 -5.79 9.93 -7.08
CA SER A 32 -6.64 10.93 -6.40
C SER A 32 -5.94 12.21 -5.91
N LEU A 33 -4.62 12.34 -6.06
CA LEU A 33 -3.93 13.59 -5.67
C LEU A 33 -4.08 14.67 -6.75
N ASP A 34 -3.57 15.87 -6.48
CA ASP A 34 -3.50 16.95 -7.46
C ASP A 34 -2.78 16.54 -8.75
N GLN A 35 -3.07 17.28 -9.82
CA GLN A 35 -2.48 17.02 -11.13
C GLN A 35 -0.96 16.87 -11.02
N PRO A 36 -0.40 15.72 -11.43
CA PRO A 36 1.02 15.46 -11.29
C PRO A 36 1.82 16.40 -12.20
N GLN A 37 3.02 16.77 -11.77
CA GLN A 37 3.96 17.51 -12.59
C GLN A 37 4.53 16.60 -13.68
N GLU A 38 5.09 17.16 -14.75
CA GLU A 38 5.57 16.38 -15.90
C GLU A 38 6.60 15.32 -15.51
N ASP A 39 7.45 15.60 -14.52
CA ASP A 39 8.47 14.68 -14.01
C ASP A 39 7.96 13.66 -12.97
N ASP A 40 6.72 13.79 -12.51
CA ASP A 40 6.13 12.83 -11.56
C ASP A 40 5.78 11.52 -12.26
N ILE A 41 6.03 10.41 -11.58
CA ILE A 41 5.69 9.07 -12.08
C ILE A 41 4.18 8.93 -12.40
N ALA A 42 3.34 9.66 -11.66
CA ALA A 42 1.90 9.73 -11.86
C ALA A 42 1.47 10.40 -13.18
N SER A 43 2.34 11.15 -13.85
CA SER A 43 2.07 11.67 -15.19
C SER A 43 1.95 10.56 -16.25
N ASN A 44 2.49 9.36 -15.97
CA ASN A 44 2.34 8.20 -16.83
C ASN A 44 0.90 7.65 -16.82
N ALA A 45 0.19 7.81 -17.94
CA ALA A 45 -1.19 7.34 -18.10
C ALA A 45 -1.37 5.83 -17.91
N THR A 46 -0.36 5.03 -18.26
CA THR A 46 -0.40 3.57 -18.07
C THR A 46 -0.43 3.23 -16.59
N LEU A 47 0.31 3.95 -15.74
CA LEU A 47 0.30 3.73 -14.29
C LEU A 47 -1.01 4.18 -13.65
N ARG A 48 -1.66 5.22 -14.20
CA ARG A 48 -2.99 5.68 -13.75
C ARG A 48 -4.15 4.80 -14.21
N SER A 49 -3.92 3.86 -15.13
CA SER A 49 -4.95 2.92 -15.59
C SER A 49 -5.23 1.76 -14.63
N ALA A 50 -4.49 1.67 -13.52
CA ALA A 50 -4.64 0.69 -12.46
C ALA A 50 -4.81 1.41 -11.10
N PRO A 51 -5.28 0.70 -10.05
CA PRO A 51 -5.43 1.28 -8.72
C PRO A 51 -4.12 1.84 -8.16
N TRP A 52 -4.28 2.84 -7.29
CA TRP A 52 -3.24 3.43 -6.48
C TRP A 52 -3.44 3.04 -5.02
N TYR A 53 -2.34 2.90 -4.31
CA TYR A 53 -2.33 2.31 -2.98
C TYR A 53 -1.69 3.26 -1.99
N HIS A 54 -2.36 3.43 -0.86
CA HIS A 54 -1.80 4.03 0.33
C HIS A 54 -1.06 2.95 1.10
N VAL A 55 0.26 3.10 1.24
CA VAL A 55 1.12 2.10 1.85
C VAL A 55 1.94 2.73 2.96
N VAL A 56 1.85 2.18 4.17
CA VAL A 56 2.74 2.52 5.27
C VAL A 56 3.97 1.62 5.18
N MET A 57 5.15 2.21 5.08
CA MET A 57 6.45 1.55 5.05
C MET A 57 7.29 2.01 6.24
N GLU A 58 8.44 1.38 6.47
CA GLU A 58 9.46 1.93 7.36
C GLU A 58 10.64 2.46 6.55
N ASP A 59 11.17 3.61 6.97
CA ASP A 59 12.45 4.10 6.48
C ASP A 59 13.64 3.34 7.09
N ASP A 60 14.86 3.71 6.71
CA ASP A 60 16.09 3.08 7.20
C ASP A 60 16.29 3.26 8.73
N ASN A 61 15.50 4.12 9.39
CA ASN A 61 15.52 4.36 10.84
C ASN A 61 14.37 3.65 11.57
N GLY A 62 13.56 2.85 10.87
CA GLY A 62 12.37 2.20 11.43
C GLY A 62 11.21 3.17 11.69
N GLN A 63 11.20 4.36 11.09
CA GLN A 63 10.07 5.29 11.23
C GLN A 63 8.99 4.97 10.20
N PRO A 64 7.71 4.96 10.60
CA PRO A 64 6.62 4.74 9.66
C PRO A 64 6.48 5.93 8.71
N VAL A 65 6.52 5.64 7.40
CA VAL A 65 6.35 6.60 6.31
C VAL A 65 5.13 6.21 5.50
N HIS A 66 4.20 7.14 5.33
CA HIS A 66 3.06 6.95 4.45
C HIS A 66 3.44 7.32 3.01
N THR A 67 3.31 6.34 2.11
CA THR A 67 3.65 6.47 0.70
C THR A 67 2.41 6.23 -0.17
N TYR A 68 2.40 6.84 -1.35
CA TYR A 68 1.33 6.69 -2.33
C TYR A 68 1.91 6.13 -3.62
N LEU A 69 1.50 4.91 -3.98
CA LEU A 69 2.21 4.10 -4.98
C LEU A 69 1.24 3.53 -6.01
N ALA A 70 1.67 3.49 -7.28
CA ALA A 70 0.96 2.78 -8.33
C ALA A 70 1.09 1.27 -8.13
N GLU A 71 0.09 0.48 -8.58
CA GLU A 71 0.12 -0.98 -8.50
C GLU A 71 1.41 -1.61 -9.06
N ALA A 72 1.98 -1.02 -10.12
CA ALA A 72 3.18 -1.52 -10.77
C ALA A 72 4.46 -1.38 -9.93
N GLN A 73 4.44 -0.52 -8.90
CA GLN A 73 5.54 -0.30 -7.96
C GLN A 73 5.51 -1.28 -6.79
N LEU A 74 4.48 -2.13 -6.69
CA LEU A 74 4.32 -3.09 -5.60
C LEU A 74 4.67 -4.50 -6.06
N ALA A 75 5.16 -5.29 -5.11
CA ALA A 75 5.39 -6.72 -5.21
C ALA A 75 4.79 -7.42 -3.99
N TYR A 76 4.46 -8.70 -4.13
CA TYR A 76 4.00 -9.51 -3.02
C TYR A 76 5.10 -9.66 -1.96
N GLU A 77 4.73 -9.51 -0.69
CA GLU A 77 5.51 -10.08 0.41
C GLU A 77 5.17 -11.57 0.53
N THR A 78 6.18 -12.39 0.79
CA THR A 78 6.03 -13.85 0.91
C THR A 78 6.20 -14.36 2.34
N SER A 79 6.83 -13.59 3.21
CA SER A 79 7.03 -13.89 4.62
C SER A 79 5.87 -13.33 5.45
N ASP A 80 5.43 -14.10 6.44
CA ASP A 80 4.35 -13.69 7.36
C ASP A 80 4.89 -12.94 8.59
N GLU A 81 6.17 -13.14 8.90
CA GLU A 81 6.85 -12.58 10.08
C GLU A 81 8.15 -11.86 9.68
N HIS A 82 8.38 -10.70 10.30
CA HIS A 82 9.53 -9.84 10.06
C HIS A 82 10.14 -9.39 11.40
N PRO A 83 11.04 -10.20 12.02
CA PRO A 83 11.62 -9.89 13.32
C PRO A 83 12.36 -8.54 13.41
N GLU A 84 12.87 -8.05 12.27
CA GLU A 84 13.54 -6.75 12.17
C GLU A 84 12.55 -5.58 12.02
N GLN A 85 11.28 -5.86 11.70
CA GLN A 85 10.22 -4.87 11.42
C GLN A 85 8.87 -5.28 12.04
N PRO A 86 8.82 -5.63 13.34
CA PRO A 86 7.63 -6.23 13.97
C PRO A 86 6.42 -5.28 14.02
N SER A 87 6.66 -3.98 14.06
CA SER A 87 5.67 -2.89 13.95
C SER A 87 4.80 -3.00 12.70
N LEU A 88 5.35 -3.45 11.57
CA LEU A 88 4.60 -3.63 10.33
C LEU A 88 3.76 -4.91 10.35
N ASP A 89 4.22 -5.97 11.03
CA ASP A 89 3.41 -7.17 11.26
C ASP A 89 2.18 -6.82 12.13
N GLU A 90 2.41 -6.11 13.23
CA GLU A 90 1.36 -5.62 14.15
C GLU A 90 0.35 -4.70 13.42
N LEU A 91 0.83 -3.80 12.57
CA LEU A 91 -0.02 -2.92 11.77
C LEU A 91 -0.92 -3.72 10.81
N ALA A 92 -0.33 -4.67 10.09
CA ALA A 92 -1.06 -5.50 9.14
C ALA A 92 -2.14 -6.32 9.84
N GLU A 93 -1.83 -6.92 10.99
CA GLU A 93 -2.79 -7.66 11.80
C GLU A 93 -3.92 -6.74 12.31
N SER A 94 -3.57 -5.58 12.85
CA SER A 94 -4.54 -4.59 13.34
C SER A 94 -5.53 -4.18 12.26
N ILE A 95 -5.06 -3.88 11.05
CA ILE A 95 -5.92 -3.51 9.92
C ILE A 95 -6.83 -4.67 9.51
N ARG A 96 -6.29 -5.90 9.38
CA ARG A 96 -7.10 -7.08 9.06
C ARG A 96 -8.20 -7.30 10.10
N ASN A 97 -7.88 -7.14 11.38
CA ASN A 97 -8.85 -7.24 12.48
C ASN A 97 -9.93 -6.17 12.38
N GLN A 98 -9.59 -4.92 12.05
CA GLN A 98 -10.57 -3.84 11.85
C GLN A 98 -11.49 -4.08 10.64
N LEU A 99 -11.02 -4.74 9.58
CA LEU A 99 -11.84 -5.10 8.43
C LEU A 99 -12.85 -6.22 8.77
N LEU A 100 -12.48 -7.13 9.67
CA LEU A 100 -13.35 -8.22 10.14
C LEU A 100 -14.33 -7.77 11.22
N ALA A 101 -13.98 -6.73 11.99
CA ALA A 101 -14.84 -6.20 13.03
C ALA A 101 -16.18 -5.71 12.42
N PRO A 102 -17.33 -6.14 12.96
CA PRO A 102 -18.62 -5.63 12.51
C PRO A 102 -18.63 -4.12 12.75
N ARG A 103 -18.69 -3.34 11.67
CA ARG A 103 -18.92 -1.90 11.78
C ARG A 103 -20.27 -1.71 12.43
N LEU A 104 -20.27 -1.40 13.74
CA LEU A 104 -21.43 -0.91 14.47
C LEU A 104 -21.86 0.39 13.78
N ARG A 105 -22.79 0.28 12.84
CA ARG A 105 -23.50 1.41 12.26
C ARG A 105 -24.43 1.94 13.36
N ASN A 106 -24.01 3.01 14.03
CA ASN A 106 -24.93 3.89 14.75
C ASN A 106 -25.42 4.98 13.81
#